data_AF-A0A1X6XPY3-F1
#
_entry.id   AF-A0A1X6XPY3-F1
#
_cell.length_a   1.000
_cell.length_b   1.000
_cell.length_c   1.000
_cell.angle_alpha   90.00
_cell.angle_beta   90.00
_cell.angle_gamma   90.00
#
_symmetry.space_group_name_H-M   'P 1'
#
loop_
_entity.id
_entity.type
_entity.pdbx_description
1 polymer ?
#
loop_
_entity_poly.entity_id
_entity_poly.type
_entity_poly.pdbx_seq_one_letter_code
_entity_poly.pdbx_strand_id
1 'polypeptide(L)'
;MAIIIGGYFANIKAPKVSPGMLHGAYLQLVTGLALTGLAEAMVDEGEAVNHMKIGIKLVLALAVAVFAFLGKRKEKANPEQGTSAGMSHATGIVAVIAVIIAVFLPGTVTA
;
A
#
# COMPACT_ATOMS: atom_id res chain seq x y z
N MET A 1 5.59 1.83 2.42
CA MET A 1 5.48 0.38 2.73
C MET A 1 6.23 -0.05 3.98
N ALA A 2 7.49 0.38 4.22
CA ALA A 2 8.30 -0.10 5.35
C ALA A 2 7.65 0.05 6.75
N ILE A 3 7.09 1.22 7.07
CA ILE A 3 6.40 1.45 8.36
C ILE A 3 5.15 0.57 8.52
N ILE A 4 4.49 0.21 7.43
CA ILE A 4 3.30 -0.66 7.45
C ILE A 4 3.73 -2.10 7.75
N ILE A 5 4.75 -2.59 7.05
CA ILE A 5 5.28 -3.94 7.24
C ILE A 5 5.94 -4.07 8.62
N GLY A 6 6.81 -3.13 9.00
CA GLY A 6 7.45 -3.12 10.32
C GLY A 6 6.43 -2.94 11.45
N GLY A 7 5.42 -2.09 11.26
CA GLY A 7 4.31 -1.92 12.18
C GLY A 7 3.49 -3.20 12.35
N TYR A 8 3.26 -3.95 11.27
CA TYR A 8 2.60 -5.25 11.33
C TYR A 8 3.42 -6.27 12.13
N PHE A 9 4.70 -6.46 11.81
CA PHE A 9 5.56 -7.42 12.53
C PHE A 9 5.71 -7.06 14.02
N ALA A 10 5.80 -5.76 14.34
CA ALA A 10 5.85 -5.29 15.72
C ALA A 10 4.57 -5.58 16.52
N ASN A 11 3.43 -5.78 15.85
CA ASN A 11 2.12 -6.00 16.48
C ASN A 11 1.54 -7.38 16.15
N ILE A 12 2.38 -8.35 15.76
CA ILE A 12 1.91 -9.69 15.36
C ILE A 12 1.28 -10.47 16.53
N LYS A 13 1.76 -10.26 17.76
CA LYS A 13 1.24 -10.88 18.98
C LYS A 13 0.05 -10.12 19.59
N ALA A 14 -0.09 -8.85 19.25
CA ALA A 14 -1.13 -7.96 19.75
C ALA A 14 -1.67 -7.14 18.57
N PRO A 15 -2.60 -7.71 17.77
CA PRO A 15 -2.99 -7.16 16.49
C PRO A 15 -3.52 -5.72 16.61
N LYS A 16 -2.75 -4.77 16.06
CA LYS A 16 -3.15 -3.36 16.00
C LYS A 16 -2.72 -2.72 14.69
N VAL A 17 -3.39 -1.65 14.30
CA VAL A 17 -2.96 -0.78 13.21
C VAL A 17 -2.48 0.52 13.82
N SER A 18 -1.16 0.70 13.93
CA SER A 18 -0.64 1.91 14.54
C SER A 18 -1.00 3.15 13.72
N PRO A 19 -1.12 4.35 14.33
CA PRO A 19 -1.29 5.59 13.58
C PRO A 19 -0.19 5.79 12.52
N GLY A 20 1.04 5.33 12.80
CA GLY A 20 2.15 5.38 11.85
C GLY A 20 1.91 4.54 10.59
N MET A 21 1.22 3.40 10.70
CA MET A 21 0.84 2.58 9.53
C MET A 21 -0.13 3.34 8.62
N LEU A 22 -1.09 4.09 9.18
CA LEU A 22 -1.99 4.93 8.39
C LEU A 22 -1.25 6.06 7.67
N HIS A 23 -0.42 6.81 8.39
CA HIS A 23 0.33 7.91 7.78
C HIS A 23 1.25 7.40 6.68
N GLY A 24 1.91 6.26 6.92
CA GLY A 24 2.71 5.57 5.90
C GLY A 24 1.88 5.10 4.70
N ALA A 25 0.61 4.76 4.89
CA ALA A 25 -0.31 4.34 3.84
C ALA A 25 -0.82 5.52 3.00
N TYR A 26 -1.06 6.67 3.62
CA TYR A 26 -1.41 7.90 2.90
C TYR A 26 -0.22 8.48 2.16
N LEU A 27 0.94 8.57 2.81
CA LEU A 27 2.14 9.10 2.18
C LEU A 27 2.51 8.30 0.93
N GLN A 28 2.49 6.96 0.99
CA GLN A 28 2.80 6.17 -0.20
C GLN A 28 1.82 6.39 -1.37
N LEU A 29 0.56 6.70 -1.09
CA LEU A 29 -0.46 6.88 -2.12
C LEU A 29 -0.23 8.21 -2.79
N VAL A 30 -0.02 9.26 -1.98
CA VAL A 30 0.28 10.60 -2.45
C VAL A 30 1.58 10.61 -3.25
N THR A 31 2.66 10.01 -2.72
CA THR A 31 3.94 9.96 -3.45
C THR A 31 3.86 9.08 -4.69
N GLY A 32 3.16 7.94 -4.63
CA GLY A 32 2.96 7.06 -5.78
C GLY A 32 2.18 7.74 -6.92
N LEU A 33 1.11 8.48 -6.59
CA LEU A 33 0.35 9.29 -7.54
C LEU A 33 1.18 10.45 -8.08
N ALA A 34 1.92 11.16 -7.23
CA ALA A 34 2.78 12.27 -7.66
C ALA A 34 3.87 11.81 -8.64
N LEU A 35 4.53 10.68 -8.35
CA LEU A 35 5.53 10.09 -9.23
C LEU A 35 4.92 9.57 -10.53
N THR A 36 3.70 9.04 -10.47
CA THR A 36 2.95 8.63 -11.67
C THR A 36 2.63 9.83 -12.54
N GLY A 37 2.04 10.89 -11.97
CA GLY A 37 1.71 12.11 -12.71
C GLY A 37 2.94 12.81 -13.28
N LEU A 38 4.06 12.78 -12.56
CA LEU A 38 5.34 13.30 -13.07
C LEU A 38 5.86 12.45 -14.24
N ALA A 39 5.78 11.12 -14.13
CA ALA A 39 6.18 10.23 -15.22
C ALA A 39 5.34 10.48 -16.48
N GLU A 40 4.02 10.60 -16.35
CA GLU A 40 3.11 10.93 -17.46
C GLU A 40 3.39 12.32 -18.06
N ALA A 41 3.80 13.31 -17.25
CA ALA A 41 4.11 14.67 -17.71
C ALA A 41 5.50 14.83 -18.35
N MET A 42 6.43 13.91 -18.07
CA MET A 42 7.81 13.94 -18.56
C MET A 42 8.05 13.03 -19.77
N VAL A 43 7.04 12.29 -20.22
CA VAL A 43 7.16 11.42 -21.39
C VAL A 43 7.12 12.27 -22.66
N ASP A 44 8.18 12.16 -23.46
CA ASP A 44 8.27 12.77 -24.79
C ASP A 44 7.35 12.06 -25.79
N GLU A 45 6.95 12.79 -26.85
CA GLU A 45 6.15 12.24 -27.96
C GLU A 45 6.90 11.11 -28.69
N GLY A 46 6.73 9.87 -28.22
CA GLY A 46 7.34 8.67 -28.81
C GLY A 46 7.64 7.54 -27.83
N GLU A 47 7.69 7.81 -26.52
CA GLU A 47 7.83 6.76 -25.50
C GLU A 47 6.46 6.31 -24.99
N ALA A 48 6.22 5.00 -24.98
CA ALA A 48 4.98 4.44 -24.44
C ALA A 48 5.09 4.24 -22.93
N VAL A 49 4.31 5.00 -22.16
CA VAL A 49 4.12 4.70 -20.74
C VAL A 49 3.35 3.40 -20.61
N ASN A 50 3.92 2.44 -19.88
CA ASN A 50 3.21 1.22 -19.56
C ASN A 50 2.17 1.49 -18.45
N HIS A 51 1.00 2.00 -18.86
CA HIS A 51 -0.11 2.31 -17.96
C HIS A 51 -0.66 1.07 -17.24
N MET A 52 -0.46 -0.14 -17.78
CA MET A 52 -0.82 -1.39 -17.09
C MET A 52 -0.02 -1.56 -15.79
N LYS A 53 1.29 -1.32 -15.85
CA LYS A 53 2.17 -1.43 -14.68
C LYS A 53 1.87 -0.36 -13.63
N ILE A 54 1.55 0.85 -14.08
CA ILE A 54 1.15 1.96 -13.21
C ILE A 54 -0.20 1.64 -12.53
N GLY A 55 -1.18 1.16 -13.30
CA GLY A 55 -2.49 0.77 -12.79
C GLY A 55 -2.40 -0.32 -11.72
N ILE A 56 -1.59 -1.37 -11.93
CA ILE A 56 -1.38 -2.43 -10.94
C ILE A 56 -0.79 -1.86 -9.65
N LYS A 57 0.23 -1.00 -9.74
CA LYS A 57 0.84 -0.36 -8.56
C LYS A 57 -0.15 0.50 -7.78
N LEU A 58 -0.99 1.27 -8.49
CA LEU A 58 -2.01 2.10 -7.85
C LEU A 58 -3.09 1.27 -7.16
N VAL A 59 -3.59 0.22 -7.81
CA VAL A 59 -4.59 -0.68 -7.21
C VAL A 59 -4.06 -1.35 -5.93
N LEU A 60 -2.82 -1.83 -5.96
CA LEU A 60 -2.19 -2.44 -4.79
C LEU A 60 -1.98 -1.43 -3.66
N ALA A 61 -1.51 -0.22 -3.97
CA ALA A 61 -1.32 0.83 -2.98
C ALA A 61 -2.66 1.26 -2.35
N LEU A 62 -3.72 1.34 -3.15
CA LEU A 62 -5.08 1.63 -2.68
C LEU A 62 -5.61 0.53 -1.77
N ALA A 63 -5.43 -0.75 -2.15
CA ALA A 63 -5.83 -1.87 -1.31
C ALA A 63 -5.19 -1.78 0.08
N VAL A 64 -3.86 -1.54 0.16
CA VAL A 64 -3.17 -1.39 1.44
C VAL A 64 -3.73 -0.22 2.26
N ALA A 65 -4.00 0.92 1.63
CA ALA A 65 -4.54 2.08 2.33
C ALA A 65 -5.95 1.85 2.85
N VAL A 66 -6.81 1.18 2.09
CA VAL A 66 -8.16 0.80 2.52
C VAL A 66 -8.10 -0.15 3.71
N PHE A 67 -7.27 -1.20 3.67
CA PHE A 67 -7.12 -2.12 4.80
C PHE A 67 -6.57 -1.43 6.04
N ALA A 68 -5.56 -0.57 5.89
CA ALA A 68 -5.02 0.20 7.00
C ALA A 68 -6.10 1.13 7.59
N PHE A 69 -6.85 1.84 6.75
CA PHE A 69 -7.95 2.73 7.16
C PHE A 69 -9.06 1.99 7.90
N LEU A 70 -9.53 0.88 7.34
CA LEU A 70 -10.58 0.05 7.96
C LEU A 70 -10.11 -0.56 9.29
N GLY A 71 -8.86 -1.03 9.36
CA GLY A 71 -8.25 -1.50 10.59
C GLY A 71 -8.23 -0.41 11.66
N LYS A 72 -7.71 0.77 11.34
CA LYS A 72 -7.69 1.87 12.32
C LYS A 72 -9.09 2.33 12.73
N ARG A 73 -10.04 2.38 11.79
CA ARG A 73 -11.43 2.74 12.09
C ARG A 73 -12.05 1.76 13.08
N LYS A 74 -11.79 0.46 12.91
CA LYS A 74 -12.23 -0.60 13.85
C LYS A 74 -11.59 -0.45 15.23
N GLU A 75 -10.28 -0.18 15.28
CA GLU A 75 -9.55 0.05 16.54
C GLU A 75 -10.07 1.28 17.27
N LYS A 76 -10.38 2.36 16.55
CA LYS A 76 -10.98 3.57 17.13
C LYS A 76 -12.40 3.33 17.64
N ALA A 77 -13.15 2.45 16.97
CA ALA A 77 -14.53 2.12 17.36
C ALA A 77 -14.60 1.16 18.56
N ASN A 78 -13.59 0.28 18.74
CA ASN A 78 -13.52 -0.65 19.87
C ASN A 78 -12.11 -0.63 20.50
N PRO A 79 -11.80 0.38 21.33
CA PRO A 79 -10.47 0.54 21.93
C PRO A 79 -10.05 -0.65 22.82
N GLU A 80 -11.01 -1.27 23.51
CA GLU A 80 -10.76 -2.37 24.45
C GLU A 80 -10.50 -3.72 23.76
N GLN A 81 -11.04 -3.93 22.56
CA GLN A 81 -10.83 -5.14 21.76
C GLN A 81 -9.70 -4.98 20.73
N GLY A 82 -9.20 -3.76 20.53
CA GLY A 82 -8.21 -3.45 19.52
C GLY A 82 -8.72 -3.67 18.09
N THR A 83 -7.80 -3.84 17.15
CA THR A 83 -8.16 -4.29 15.79
C THR A 83 -8.34 -5.81 15.81
N SER A 84 -9.39 -6.33 15.15
CA SER A 84 -9.53 -7.77 14.94
C SER A 84 -8.28 -8.33 14.25
N ALA A 85 -7.72 -9.44 14.75
CA ALA A 85 -6.51 -10.09 14.22
C ALA A 85 -6.51 -10.19 12.69
N GLY A 86 -7.65 -10.55 12.11
CA GLY A 86 -7.82 -10.65 10.65
C GLY A 86 -7.53 -9.36 9.88
N MET A 87 -7.77 -8.17 10.45
CA MET A 87 -7.55 -6.89 9.77
C MET A 87 -6.10 -6.41 9.85
N SER A 88 -5.42 -6.70 10.97
CA SER A 88 -3.98 -6.44 11.10
C SER A 88 -3.18 -7.38 10.18
N HIS A 89 -3.53 -8.66 10.17
CA HIS A 89 -2.97 -9.64 9.22
C HIS A 89 -3.27 -9.26 7.77
N ALA A 90 -4.51 -8.89 7.44
CA ALA A 90 -4.84 -8.43 6.08
C ALA A 90 -4.00 -7.21 5.68
N THR A 91 -3.87 -6.20 6.53
CA THR A 91 -3.07 -5.00 6.23
C THR A 91 -1.59 -5.35 6.00
N GLY A 92 -1.01 -6.18 6.86
CA GLY A 92 0.39 -6.61 6.74
C GLY A 92 0.65 -7.50 5.52
N ILE A 93 -0.17 -8.54 5.34
CA ILE A 93 -0.04 -9.51 4.26
C ILE A 93 -0.25 -8.84 2.91
N VAL A 94 -1.28 -8.00 2.77
CA VAL A 94 -1.54 -7.26 1.52
C VAL A 94 -0.39 -6.30 1.22
N ALA A 95 0.20 -5.66 2.22
CA ALA A 95 1.38 -4.81 2.02
C ALA A 95 2.60 -5.61 1.54
N VAL A 96 2.83 -6.81 2.07
CA VAL A 96 3.91 -7.70 1.61
C VAL A 96 3.66 -8.18 0.18
N ILE A 97 2.44 -8.63 -0.13
CA ILE A 97 2.05 -9.05 -1.48
C ILE A 97 2.22 -7.89 -2.47
N ALA A 98 1.79 -6.69 -2.10
CA ALA A 98 1.95 -5.49 -2.92
C ALA A 98 3.42 -5.23 -3.26
N VAL A 99 4.34 -5.38 -2.30
CA VAL A 99 5.78 -5.22 -2.53
C VAL A 99 6.31 -6.31 -3.45
N ILE A 100 5.97 -7.58 -3.21
CA ILE A 100 6.41 -8.70 -4.04
C ILE A 100 5.96 -8.48 -5.49
N ILE A 101 4.67 -8.21 -5.71
CA ILE A 101 4.16 -7.95 -7.07
C ILE A 101 4.84 -6.73 -7.68
N ALA A 102 4.98 -5.63 -6.94
CA ALA A 102 5.61 -4.42 -7.48
C ALA A 102 7.08 -4.61 -7.89
N VAL A 103 7.81 -5.46 -7.16
CA VAL A 103 9.23 -5.75 -7.40
C VAL A 103 9.41 -6.76 -8.53
N PHE A 104 8.63 -7.84 -8.52
CA PHE A 104 8.81 -8.96 -9.43
C PHE A 104 7.98 -8.90 -10.70
N LEU A 105 6.98 -8.01 -10.81
CA LEU A 105 6.23 -7.84 -12.04
C LEU A 105 7.13 -7.21 -13.12
N PRO A 106 7.55 -7.98 -14.14
CA PRO A 106 8.38 -7.44 -15.21
C PRO A 106 7.53 -6.43 -15.99
N GLY A 107 8.13 -5.29 -16.33
CA GLY A 107 7.49 -4.38 -17.28
C GLY A 107 7.64 -5.00 -18.65
N THR A 108 6.63 -5.71 -19.15
CA THR A 108 6.62 -6.13 -20.55
C THR A 108 6.49 -4.87 -21.39
N VAL A 109 7.62 -4.27 -21.73
CA VAL A 109 7.82 -3.62 -23.01
C VAL A 109 7.98 -4.80 -23.97
N THR A 110 6.86 -5.32 -24.47
CA THR A 110 6.93 -6.04 -25.74
C THR A 110 7.25 -4.97 -26.77
N ALA A 111 8.40 -5.13 -27.41
CA ALA A 111 8.93 -4.31 -28.49
C ALA A 111 7.90 -4.03 -29.59
#